data_AF-A0A8T5HCJ9-F1
#
_entry.id   AF-A0A8T5HCJ9-F1
#
_cell.length_a   1.000
_cell.length_b   1.000
_cell.length_c   1.000
_cell.angle_alpha   90.00
_cell.angle_beta   90.00
_cell.angle_gamma   90.00
#
_symmetry.space_group_name_H-M   'P 1'
#
loop_
_entity.id
_entity.type
_entity.pdbx_description
1 polymer ?
#
loop_
_entity_poly.entity_id
_entity_poly.type
_entity_poly.pdbx_seq_one_letter_code
_entity_poly.pdbx_strand_id
1 'polypeptide(L)'
;MRKLIVLMIVLFLFGFIGCTTVTEVVTEEQLEKSMEENGADDVEVDIKDGGKEMTIETEEGTVNVKTDMKNVDDWCATGSNWKYAADVDDGQTNAKWEVLGMASGEYAGLCHVKYTAVGPEGDATMDYYFSEDGESGYFEMDVGGQVMKQEWHN
;
A
#
# COMPACT_ATOMS: atom_id res chain seq x y z
N MET A 1 15.55 7.86 12.26
CA MET A 1 15.22 6.46 12.63
C MET A 1 13.73 6.29 12.88
N ARG A 2 13.05 7.15 13.66
CA ARG A 2 11.59 7.09 13.92
C ARG A 2 10.69 7.12 12.66
N LYS A 3 10.89 8.05 11.72
CA LYS A 3 10.18 8.07 10.40
C LYS A 3 10.35 6.80 9.55
N LEU A 4 11.47 6.07 9.72
CA LEU A 4 11.73 4.81 9.01
C LEU A 4 10.95 3.63 9.62
N ILE A 5 10.58 3.75 10.90
CA ILE A 5 9.84 2.73 11.66
C ILE A 5 8.36 2.75 11.25
N VAL A 6 7.73 3.92 11.11
CA VAL A 6 6.33 4.03 10.64
C VAL A 6 6.18 3.45 9.23
N LEU A 7 7.11 3.78 8.32
CA LEU A 7 7.14 3.21 6.96
C LEU A 7 7.36 1.68 6.99
N MET A 8 8.27 1.17 7.83
CA MET A 8 8.50 -0.27 7.99
C MET A 8 7.28 -1.00 8.57
N ILE A 9 6.56 -0.41 9.51
CA ILE A 9 5.35 -0.99 10.11
C ILE A 9 4.24 -1.07 9.06
N VAL A 10 4.06 -0.03 8.26
CA VAL A 10 3.12 -0.03 7.13
C VAL A 10 3.51 -1.12 6.11
N LEU A 11 4.80 -1.26 5.77
CA LEU A 11 5.33 -2.36 4.94
C LEU A 11 5.12 -3.75 5.54
N PHE A 12 5.23 -3.89 6.86
CA PHE A 12 4.98 -5.14 7.57
C PHE A 12 3.48 -5.51 7.51
N LEU A 13 2.59 -4.53 7.65
CA LEU A 13 1.14 -4.72 7.51
C LEU A 13 0.74 -5.21 6.11
N PHE A 14 1.43 -4.75 5.05
CA PHE A 14 1.24 -5.28 3.69
C PHE A 14 1.59 -6.77 3.55
N GLY A 15 2.60 -7.25 4.29
CA GLY A 15 3.01 -8.66 4.27
C GLY A 15 2.01 -9.61 4.93
N PHE A 16 1.23 -9.13 5.91
CA PHE A 16 0.22 -9.95 6.59
C PHE A 16 -1.11 -10.04 5.84
N ILE A 17 -1.46 -9.05 5.02
CA ILE A 17 -2.71 -9.07 4.26
C ILE A 17 -2.66 -10.10 3.11
N GLY A 18 -1.47 -10.49 2.66
CA GLY A 18 -1.29 -11.38 1.50
C GLY A 18 -1.31 -12.90 1.76
N CYS A 19 -1.30 -13.40 3.00
CA CYS A 19 -1.05 -14.84 3.23
C CYS A 19 -1.91 -15.55 4.29
N THR A 20 -2.77 -14.84 5.02
CA THR A 20 -3.68 -15.47 5.99
C THR A 20 -5.12 -15.10 5.67
N THR A 21 -5.95 -16.14 5.50
CA THR A 21 -7.40 -16.04 5.50
C THR A 21 -7.85 -15.14 6.65
N VAL A 22 -8.38 -13.97 6.30
CA VAL A 22 -8.85 -12.88 7.17
C VAL A 22 -9.93 -13.38 8.13
N THR A 23 -9.53 -14.03 9.23
CA THR A 23 -10.46 -14.57 10.24
C THR A 23 -10.10 -14.11 11.66
N GLU A 24 -8.89 -13.60 11.90
CA GLU A 24 -8.59 -12.84 13.11
C GLU A 24 -8.89 -11.36 12.84
N VAL A 25 -9.94 -10.86 13.48
CA VAL A 25 -10.21 -9.44 13.61
C VAL A 25 -9.07 -8.87 14.45
N VAL A 26 -8.08 -8.25 13.80
CA VAL A 26 -7.09 -7.46 14.51
C VAL A 26 -7.84 -6.28 15.12
N THR A 27 -7.86 -6.20 16.46
CA THR A 27 -8.54 -5.10 17.15
C THR A 27 -7.64 -3.88 17.23
N GLU A 28 -8.22 -2.68 17.28
CA GLU A 28 -7.52 -1.40 17.44
C GLU A 28 -6.46 -1.46 18.56
N GLU A 29 -6.88 -1.92 19.75
CA GLU A 29 -6.01 -2.06 20.94
C GLU A 29 -4.80 -3.00 20.71
N GLN A 30 -4.92 -4.02 19.85
CA GLN A 30 -3.80 -4.92 19.54
C GLN A 30 -2.79 -4.26 18.60
N LEU A 31 -3.29 -3.46 17.65
CA LEU A 31 -2.46 -2.68 16.73
C LEU A 31 -1.72 -1.59 17.49
N GLU A 32 -2.42 -0.80 18.31
CA GLU A 32 -1.84 0.26 19.15
C GLU A 32 -0.71 -0.30 20.01
N LYS A 33 -1.01 -1.33 20.81
CA LYS A 33 -0.03 -1.95 21.70
C LYS A 33 1.19 -2.49 20.94
N SER A 34 0.96 -3.12 19.78
CA SER A 34 2.06 -3.62 18.93
C SER A 34 2.93 -2.45 18.43
N MET A 35 2.33 -1.34 18.01
CA MET A 35 3.06 -0.17 17.53
C MET A 35 3.83 0.51 18.67
N GLU A 36 3.25 0.61 19.86
CA GLU A 36 3.90 1.10 21.07
C GLU A 36 5.09 0.22 21.49
N GLU A 37 4.92 -1.11 21.49
CA GLU A 37 5.99 -2.06 21.78
C GLU A 37 7.14 -1.97 20.76
N ASN A 38 6.85 -1.54 19.53
CA ASN A 38 7.83 -1.30 18.48
C ASN A 38 8.41 0.14 18.48
N GLY A 39 8.11 0.93 19.51
CA GLY A 39 8.76 2.21 19.79
C GLY A 39 8.09 3.43 19.17
N ALA A 40 6.82 3.34 18.80
CA ALA A 40 5.98 4.51 18.54
C ALA A 40 5.41 5.01 19.89
N ASP A 41 5.67 6.27 20.24
CA ASP A 41 5.16 6.87 21.47
C ASP A 41 3.73 7.41 21.20
N ASP A 42 2.74 7.02 22.03
CA ASP A 42 1.33 7.47 22.01
C ASP A 42 0.65 7.35 20.64
N VAL A 43 0.22 6.12 20.31
CA VAL A 43 -0.41 5.79 19.02
C VAL A 43 -1.89 5.52 19.23
N GLU A 44 -2.73 6.21 18.47
CA GLU A 44 -4.17 5.97 18.41
C GLU A 44 -4.55 5.40 17.05
N VAL A 45 -5.27 4.28 17.02
CA VAL A 45 -5.67 3.59 15.78
C VAL A 45 -7.19 3.48 15.72
N ASP A 46 -7.80 4.09 14.70
CA ASP A 46 -9.25 4.04 14.45
C ASP A 46 -9.52 3.21 13.18
N ILE A 47 -10.27 2.12 13.32
CA ILE A 47 -10.64 1.22 12.22
C ILE A 47 -12.15 1.33 11.94
N LYS A 48 -12.49 1.87 10.78
CA LYS A 48 -13.88 2.06 10.33
C LYS A 48 -14.26 1.10 9.21
N ASP A 49 -15.57 1.03 8.98
CA ASP A 49 -16.19 0.32 7.85
C ASP A 49 -15.75 -1.15 7.72
N GLY A 50 -15.54 -1.82 8.86
CA GLY A 50 -15.14 -3.22 8.91
C GLY A 50 -13.72 -3.48 8.41
N GLY A 51 -12.78 -2.56 8.64
CA GLY A 51 -11.38 -2.67 8.22
C GLY A 51 -11.05 -1.94 6.92
N LYS A 52 -12.01 -1.22 6.32
CA LYS A 52 -11.82 -0.54 5.03
C LYS A 52 -11.20 0.84 5.15
N GLU A 53 -11.34 1.48 6.30
CA GLU A 53 -10.66 2.73 6.59
C GLU A 53 -9.91 2.56 7.90
N MET A 54 -8.66 2.99 7.93
CA MET A 54 -7.80 2.98 9.11
C MET A 54 -7.15 4.34 9.23
N THR A 55 -7.25 4.96 10.40
CA THR A 55 -6.55 6.19 10.73
C THR A 55 -5.58 5.89 11.86
N ILE A 56 -4.33 6.30 11.71
CA ILE A 56 -3.28 6.17 12.72
C ILE A 56 -2.85 7.59 13.07
N GLU A 57 -3.03 7.98 14.32
CA GLU A 57 -2.59 9.27 14.85
C GLU A 57 -1.39 9.06 15.75
N THR A 58 -0.37 9.91 15.55
CA THR A 58 0.86 9.94 16.35
C THR A 58 1.24 11.39 16.61
N GLU A 59 2.14 11.64 17.55
CA GLU A 59 2.68 13.00 17.76
C GLU A 59 3.35 13.60 16.51
N GLU A 60 3.84 12.77 15.58
CA GLU A 60 4.53 13.20 14.35
C GLU A 60 3.56 13.47 13.18
N GLY A 61 2.27 13.16 13.34
CA GLY A 61 1.26 13.37 12.31
C GLY A 61 0.22 12.25 12.21
N THR A 62 -0.63 12.38 11.20
CA THR A 62 -1.78 11.49 10.97
C THR A 62 -1.62 10.74 9.66
N VAL A 63 -1.82 9.43 9.69
CA VAL A 63 -1.85 8.55 8.53
C VAL A 63 -3.27 8.03 8.33
N ASN A 64 -3.78 8.12 7.11
CA ASN A 64 -5.07 7.60 6.69
C ASN A 64 -4.86 6.57 5.59
N VAL A 65 -5.41 5.38 5.81
CA VAL A 65 -5.42 4.26 4.90
C VAL A 65 -6.87 3.97 4.53
N LYS A 66 -7.17 3.90 3.23
CA LYS A 66 -8.48 3.47 2.73
C LYS A 66 -8.32 2.37 1.70
N THR A 67 -9.11 1.32 1.83
CA THR A 67 -9.10 0.20 0.90
C THR A 67 -10.51 -0.06 0.37
N ASP A 68 -10.60 -0.27 -0.93
CA ASP A 68 -11.80 -0.72 -1.63
C ASP A 68 -11.41 -1.99 -2.38
N MET A 69 -11.24 -3.08 -1.63
CA MET A 69 -11.02 -4.41 -2.19
C MET A 69 -12.33 -4.91 -2.79
N LYS A 70 -12.28 -5.23 -4.08
CA LYS A 70 -13.36 -5.89 -4.80
C LYS A 70 -12.98 -7.36 -4.93
N ASN A 71 -13.99 -8.22 -4.94
CA ASN A 71 -13.88 -9.65 -5.28
C ASN A 71 -12.60 -10.34 -4.73
N VAL A 72 -12.58 -10.60 -3.42
CA VAL A 72 -11.42 -11.20 -2.72
C VAL A 72 -11.01 -12.59 -3.21
N ASP A 73 -11.84 -13.22 -4.05
CA ASP A 73 -11.57 -14.54 -4.65
C ASP A 73 -10.80 -14.43 -5.98
N ASP A 74 -10.64 -13.22 -6.54
CA ASP A 74 -9.89 -12.97 -7.77
C ASP A 74 -8.49 -12.43 -7.43
N TRP A 75 -7.45 -13.15 -7.85
CA TRP A 75 -6.07 -12.78 -7.58
C TRP A 75 -5.68 -11.44 -8.25
N CYS A 76 -6.34 -11.08 -9.36
CA CYS A 76 -6.20 -9.78 -10.02
C CYS A 76 -7.53 -9.03 -10.07
N ALA A 77 -8.10 -8.80 -8.88
CA ALA A 77 -9.40 -8.18 -8.70
C ALA A 77 -9.47 -6.75 -9.24
N THR A 78 -9.91 -6.63 -10.49
CA THR A 78 -9.99 -5.37 -11.24
C THR A 78 -10.82 -4.31 -10.51
N GLY A 79 -10.29 -3.10 -10.43
CA GLY A 79 -10.91 -1.95 -9.78
C GLY A 79 -10.75 -1.94 -8.26
N SER A 80 -10.06 -2.93 -7.68
CA SER A 80 -9.61 -2.86 -6.29
C SER A 80 -8.58 -1.75 -6.15
N ASN A 81 -8.65 -1.02 -5.05
CA ASN A 81 -7.68 0.04 -4.79
C ASN A 81 -7.38 0.22 -3.31
N TRP A 82 -6.18 0.70 -3.04
CA TRP A 82 -5.75 1.18 -1.74
C TRP A 82 -5.27 2.62 -1.89
N LYS A 83 -5.58 3.46 -0.90
CA LYS A 83 -5.16 4.84 -0.81
C LYS A 83 -4.51 5.07 0.53
N TYR A 84 -3.47 5.86 0.50
CA TYR A 84 -2.73 6.33 1.65
C TYR A 84 -2.63 7.84 1.57
N ALA A 85 -2.83 8.48 2.71
CA ALA A 85 -2.61 9.90 2.89
C ALA A 85 -1.95 10.09 4.25
N ALA A 86 -0.76 10.66 4.26
CA ALA A 86 -0.09 11.06 5.49
C ALA A 86 0.09 12.57 5.51
N ASP A 87 -0.27 13.16 6.64
CA ASP A 87 0.05 14.54 6.98
C ASP A 87 1.11 14.51 8.08
N VAL A 88 2.33 14.92 7.74
CA VAL A 88 3.48 14.99 8.64
C VAL A 88 4.05 16.39 8.57
N ASP A 89 4.83 16.79 9.58
CA ASP A 89 5.38 18.16 9.70
C ASP A 89 6.08 18.70 8.44
N ASP A 90 6.64 17.83 7.60
CA ASP A 90 7.36 18.18 6.37
C ASP A 90 6.47 18.26 5.11
N GLY A 91 5.16 18.05 5.24
CA GLY A 91 4.15 18.18 4.19
C GLY A 91 3.28 16.95 3.99
N GLN A 92 2.26 17.10 3.14
CA GLN A 92 1.30 16.04 2.84
C GLN A 92 1.84 15.10 1.75
N THR A 93 1.77 13.79 2.02
CA THR A 93 2.09 12.75 1.02
C THR A 93 0.86 11.86 0.81
N ASN A 94 0.53 11.59 -0.45
CA ASN A 94 -0.55 10.70 -0.82
C ASN A 94 -0.02 9.59 -1.73
N ALA A 95 -0.53 8.38 -1.58
CA ALA A 95 -0.27 7.28 -2.51
C ALA A 95 -1.58 6.56 -2.85
N LYS A 96 -1.66 6.00 -4.06
CA LYS A 96 -2.78 5.17 -4.50
C LYS A 96 -2.22 3.97 -5.25
N TRP A 97 -2.73 2.80 -4.91
CA TRP A 97 -2.50 1.53 -5.61
C TRP A 97 -3.84 1.13 -6.25
N GLU A 98 -3.87 0.89 -7.55
CA GLU A 98 -5.10 0.57 -8.30
C GLU A 98 -4.86 -0.63 -9.21
N VAL A 99 -5.63 -1.70 -8.99
CA VAL A 99 -5.61 -2.89 -9.84
C VAL A 99 -6.41 -2.60 -11.10
N LEU A 100 -5.72 -2.49 -12.24
CA LEU A 100 -6.31 -2.24 -13.54
C LEU A 100 -6.81 -3.51 -14.22
N GLY A 101 -6.37 -4.68 -13.72
CA GLY A 101 -6.82 -6.00 -14.16
C GLY A 101 -5.75 -6.74 -14.96
N MET A 102 -6.17 -7.79 -15.66
CA MET A 102 -5.25 -8.58 -16.49
C MET A 102 -4.74 -7.77 -17.68
N ALA A 103 -3.42 -7.67 -17.80
CA ALA A 103 -2.75 -6.99 -18.89
C ALA A 103 -2.92 -7.72 -20.24
N SER A 104 -2.71 -6.97 -21.32
CA SER A 104 -2.73 -7.46 -22.70
C SER A 104 -1.46 -7.06 -23.44
N GLY A 105 -1.23 -7.60 -24.64
CA GLY A 105 -0.06 -7.26 -25.45
C GLY A 105 1.25 -7.83 -24.89
N GLU A 106 2.26 -6.98 -24.72
CA GLU A 106 3.60 -7.34 -24.22
C GLU A 106 3.55 -8.00 -22.84
N TYR A 107 2.62 -7.57 -21.98
CA TYR A 107 2.46 -8.07 -20.60
C TYR A 107 1.29 -9.04 -20.45
N ALA A 108 0.84 -9.68 -21.53
CA ALA A 108 -0.33 -10.55 -21.51
C ALA A 108 -0.21 -11.66 -20.44
N GLY A 109 -1.25 -11.78 -19.61
CA GLY A 109 -1.30 -12.78 -18.54
C GLY A 109 -0.72 -12.32 -17.19
N LEU A 110 -0.24 -11.08 -17.09
CA LEU A 110 0.17 -10.47 -15.82
C LEU A 110 -0.92 -9.58 -15.24
N CYS A 111 -0.96 -9.42 -13.93
CA CYS A 111 -1.84 -8.45 -13.28
C CYS A 111 -1.23 -7.06 -13.38
N HIS A 112 -1.97 -6.11 -13.95
CA HIS A 112 -1.59 -4.72 -14.08
C HIS A 112 -2.08 -3.92 -12.87
N VAL A 113 -1.15 -3.26 -12.21
CA VAL A 113 -1.43 -2.31 -11.15
C VAL A 113 -0.76 -0.98 -11.45
N LYS A 114 -1.50 0.10 -11.27
CA LYS A 114 -0.96 1.45 -11.26
C LYS A 114 -0.74 1.95 -9.84
N TYR A 115 0.47 2.36 -9.54
CA TYR A 115 0.85 3.08 -8.33
C TYR A 115 1.07 4.56 -8.65
N THR A 116 0.45 5.45 -7.88
CA THR A 116 0.69 6.89 -7.98
C THR A 116 1.06 7.42 -6.61
N ALA A 117 2.16 8.14 -6.51
CA ALA A 117 2.57 8.87 -5.30
C ALA A 117 2.63 10.36 -5.60
N VAL A 118 2.13 11.16 -4.67
CA VAL A 118 2.11 12.63 -4.71
C VAL A 118 2.71 13.11 -3.41
N GLY A 119 3.80 13.85 -3.46
CA GLY A 119 4.45 14.38 -2.28
C GLY A 119 5.04 15.77 -2.51
N PRO A 120 5.66 16.38 -1.49
CA PRO A 120 6.27 17.70 -1.59
C PRO A 120 7.41 17.76 -2.62
N GLU A 121 8.04 16.62 -2.93
CA GLU A 121 9.12 16.50 -3.92
C GLU A 121 8.61 16.32 -5.36
N GLY A 122 7.30 16.09 -5.54
CA GLY A 122 6.65 15.91 -6.84
C GLY A 122 5.79 14.65 -6.93
N ASP A 123 5.33 14.38 -8.15
CA ASP A 123 4.46 13.27 -8.47
C ASP A 123 5.26 12.15 -9.15
N ALA A 124 5.00 10.92 -8.76
CA ALA A 124 5.53 9.72 -9.40
C ALA A 124 4.40 8.79 -9.79
N THR A 125 4.51 8.19 -10.98
CA THR A 125 3.60 7.14 -11.44
C THR A 125 4.42 5.93 -11.84
N MET A 126 3.99 4.76 -11.38
CA MET A 126 4.60 3.48 -11.68
C MET A 126 3.52 2.48 -12.09
N ASP A 127 3.72 1.80 -13.21
CA ASP A 127 2.89 0.68 -13.64
C ASP A 127 3.63 -0.62 -13.33
N TYR A 128 3.00 -1.49 -12.54
CA TYR A 128 3.49 -2.81 -12.17
C TYR A 128 2.71 -3.89 -12.92
N TYR A 129 3.43 -4.90 -13.39
CA TYR A 129 2.88 -6.08 -14.04
C TYR A 129 3.50 -7.31 -13.39
N PHE A 130 2.71 -8.17 -12.73
CA PHE A 130 3.28 -9.32 -12.02
C PHE A 130 2.46 -10.59 -12.18
N SER A 131 3.12 -11.73 -12.04
CA SER A 131 2.51 -13.06 -12.08
C SER A 131 1.74 -13.34 -10.78
N GLU A 132 0.78 -14.27 -10.82
CA GLU A 132 -0.03 -14.67 -9.66
C GLU A 132 0.82 -15.13 -8.46
N ASP A 133 1.95 -15.80 -8.72
CA ASP A 133 2.91 -16.23 -7.71
C ASP A 133 3.83 -15.11 -7.20
N GLY A 134 3.85 -13.94 -7.84
CA GLY A 134 4.74 -12.83 -7.52
C GLY A 134 6.23 -13.09 -7.81
N GLU A 135 6.60 -14.22 -8.40
CA GLU A 135 7.99 -14.60 -8.67
C GLU A 135 8.58 -13.87 -9.87
N SER A 136 7.74 -13.27 -10.71
CA SER A 136 8.18 -12.52 -11.88
C SER A 136 7.31 -11.29 -12.13
N GLY A 137 7.91 -10.29 -12.79
CA GLY A 137 7.17 -9.15 -13.23
C GLY A 137 8.01 -8.04 -13.83
N TYR A 138 7.34 -6.94 -14.14
CA TYR A 138 7.87 -5.74 -14.74
C TYR A 138 7.35 -4.53 -13.99
N PHE A 139 8.17 -3.49 -13.89
CA PHE A 139 7.66 -2.17 -13.57
C PHE A 139 8.13 -1.14 -14.58
N GLU A 140 7.24 -0.22 -14.89
CA GLU A 140 7.50 0.96 -15.70
C GLU A 140 7.33 2.19 -14.82
N MET A 141 8.34 3.05 -14.76
CA MET A 141 8.29 4.29 -14.00
C MET A 141 8.40 5.47 -14.96
N ASP A 142 7.44 6.39 -14.92
CA ASP A 142 7.53 7.68 -15.62
C ASP A 142 8.02 8.76 -14.66
N VAL A 143 9.22 9.28 -14.94
CA VAL A 143 9.77 10.44 -14.23
C VAL A 143 10.06 11.53 -15.27
N GLY A 144 9.21 12.55 -15.32
CA GLY A 144 9.41 13.70 -16.20
C GLY A 144 9.36 13.34 -17.70
N GLY A 145 8.54 12.35 -18.09
CA GLY A 145 8.39 11.90 -19.47
C GLY A 145 9.47 10.90 -19.93
N GLN A 146 10.38 10.50 -19.04
CA GLN A 146 11.29 9.39 -19.28
C GLN A 146 10.71 8.13 -18.63
N VAL A 147 10.49 7.11 -19.46
CA VAL A 147 10.00 5.81 -19.01
C VAL A 147 11.19 4.90 -18.75
N MET A 148 11.37 4.48 -17.50
CA MET A 148 12.31 3.44 -17.11
C MET A 148 11.55 2.12 -16.98
N LYS A 149 12.06 1.06 -17.61
CA LYS A 149 11.51 -0.30 -17.50
C LYS A 149 12.51 -1.19 -16.78
N GLN A 150 12.02 -2.00 -15.85
CA GLN A 150 12.83 -3.00 -15.18
C GLN A 150 12.01 -4.29 -15.01
N GLU A 151 12.64 -5.41 -15.29
CA GLU A 151 12.12 -6.74 -15.02
C GLU A 151 12.71 -7.29 -13.72
N TRP A 152 11.97 -8.16 -13.05
CA TRP A 152 12.49 -8.98 -11.96
C TRP A 152 12.05 -10.43 -12.11
N HIS A 153 12.88 -11.33 -11.57
CA HIS A 153 12.60 -12.75 -11.45
C HIS A 153 13.32 -13.28 -10.20
N ASN A 154 12.59 -13.96 -9.30
CA ASN A 154 13.11 -14.53 -8.05
C ASN A 154 13.34 -16.04 -8.17
#